data_AF-A0AAT9LG93-F1
#
_entry.id   AF-A0AAT9LG93-F1
#
_cell.length_a   1.000
_cell.length_b   1.000
_cell.length_c   1.000
_cell.angle_alpha   90.00
_cell.angle_beta   90.00
_cell.angle_gamma   90.00
#
_symmetry.space_group_name_H-M   'P 1'
#
loop_
_entity.id
_entity.type
_entity.pdbx_description
1 polymer ?
#
loop_
_entity_poly.entity_id
_entity_poly.type
_entity_poly.pdbx_seq_one_letter_code
_entity_poly.pdbx_strand_id
1 'polypeptide(L)' 'MSGNRFGPLDPFCFLAVVPLVIVAVVLVISDLAVFALIPIALAALILLGDSWANRRPS' A
#
# COMPACT_ATOMS: atom_id res chain seq x y z
N MET A 1 3.27 9.57 -26.17
CA MET A 1 2.79 8.23 -25.81
C MET A 1 2.42 8.24 -24.33
N SER A 2 1.14 8.50 -23.99
CA SER A 2 0.69 8.47 -22.60
C SER A 2 0.36 7.01 -22.24
N GLY A 3 1.41 6.22 -22.01
CA GLY A 3 1.26 4.86 -21.48
C GLY A 3 0.71 4.95 -20.06
N ASN A 4 -0.22 4.06 -19.72
CA ASN A 4 -0.81 4.03 -18.38
C ASN A 4 0.28 3.74 -17.34
N ARG A 5 0.59 4.71 -16.47
CA ARG A 5 1.72 4.60 -15.51
C ARG A 5 1.49 3.55 -14.43
N PHE A 6 0.25 3.16 -14.21
CA PHE A 6 -0.22 2.29 -13.14
C PHE A 6 -1.14 1.20 -13.71
N GLY A 7 -0.84 -0.06 -13.39
CA GLY A 7 -1.66 -1.22 -13.73
C GLY A 7 -2.66 -1.61 -12.63
N PRO A 8 -3.48 -2.63 -12.88
CA PRO A 8 -4.33 -3.21 -11.84
C PRO A 8 -3.48 -3.77 -10.69
N LEU A 9 -4.01 -3.73 -9.47
CA LEU A 9 -3.37 -4.33 -8.30
C LEU A 9 -3.52 -5.86 -8.33
N ASP A 10 -2.48 -6.56 -7.89
CA ASP A 10 -2.56 -8.00 -7.64
C ASP A 10 -3.41 -8.25 -6.38
N PRO A 11 -4.42 -9.15 -6.41
CA PRO A 11 -5.17 -9.54 -5.21
C PRO A 11 -4.30 -10.02 -4.04
N PHE A 12 -3.14 -10.63 -4.31
CA PHE A 12 -2.20 -11.08 -3.28
C PHE A 12 -1.39 -9.94 -2.65
N CYS A 13 -1.33 -8.76 -3.27
CA CYS A 13 -0.73 -7.56 -2.69
C CYS A 13 -1.38 -7.21 -1.34
N PHE A 14 -2.67 -7.50 -1.18
CA PHE A 14 -3.41 -7.29 0.07
C PHE A 14 -2.93 -8.16 1.22
N LEU A 15 -2.23 -9.28 0.98
CA LEU A 15 -1.64 -10.09 2.05
C LEU A 15 -0.56 -9.33 2.82
N ALA A 16 0.14 -8.40 2.16
CA ALA A 16 1.12 -7.52 2.81
C ALA A 16 0.47 -6.23 3.33
N VAL A 17 -0.49 -5.66 2.60
CA VAL A 17 -1.12 -4.38 2.94
C VAL A 17 -2.07 -4.49 4.14
N VAL A 18 -2.89 -5.54 4.21
CA VAL A 18 -3.91 -5.69 5.28
C VAL A 18 -3.27 -5.76 6.67
N PRO A 19 -2.22 -6.56 6.93
CA PRO A 19 -1.54 -6.55 8.23
C PRO A 19 -1.00 -5.17 8.61
N LEU A 20 -0.44 -4.41 7.66
CA LEU A 20 0.05 -3.05 7.92
C LEU A 20 -1.08 -2.11 8.31
N VAL A 21 -2.24 -2.19 7.64
CA VAL A 21 -3.43 -1.41 8.00
C VAL A 21 -3.93 -1.80 9.39
N ILE A 22 -3.96 -3.09 9.73
CA ILE A 22 -4.33 -3.55 11.08
C ILE A 22 -3.39 -2.97 12.14
N VAL A 23 -2.08 -3.03 11.92
CA VAL A 23 -1.08 -2.45 12.82
C VAL A 23 -1.29 -0.94 12.98
N ALA A 24 -1.56 -0.23 11.88
CA ALA A 24 -1.86 1.20 11.93
C ALA A 24 -3.09 1.51 12.79
N VAL A 25 -4.18 0.74 12.63
CA VAL A 25 -5.40 0.88 13.45
C VAL A 25 -5.10 0.63 14.92
N VAL A 26 -4.34 -0.42 15.24
CA VAL A 26 -3.94 -0.75 16.62
C VAL A 26 -3.13 0.39 17.25
N LEU A 27 -2.20 1.00 16.51
CA LEU A 27 -1.44 2.15 16.98
C LEU A 27 -2.33 3.37 17.25
N VAL A 28 -3.32 3.64 16.40
CA VAL A 28 -4.24 4.76 16.59
C VAL A 28 -5.12 4.56 17.84
N ILE A 29 -5.70 3.38 18.05
CA ILE A 29 -6.52 3.11 19.24
C ILE A 29 -5.71 3.06 20.54
N SER A 30 -4.38 2.89 20.43
CA SER A 30 -3.44 2.86 21.55
C SER A 30 -2.84 4.24 21.86
N ASP A 31 -3.38 5.32 21.29
CA ASP A 31 -2.89 6.70 21.44
C ASP A 31 -1.46 6.92 20.91
N LEU A 32 -1.02 6.06 19.98
CA LEU A 32 0.29 6.10 19.30
C LEU A 32 0.16 6.55 17.84
N ALA A 33 -0.74 7.50 17.56
CA ALA A 33 -1.12 7.89 16.21
C ALA A 33 0.06 8.36 15.33
N VAL A 34 1.07 9.02 15.91
CA VAL A 34 2.28 9.44 15.18
C VAL A 34 3.02 8.24 14.58
N PHE A 35 3.07 7.11 15.29
CA PHE A 35 3.71 5.88 14.83
C PHE A 35 2.89 5.16 13.74
N ALA A 36 1.58 5.39 13.67
CA ALA A 36 0.71 4.81 12.63
C ALA A 36 1.07 5.30 11.22
N LEU A 37 1.77 6.44 11.09
CA LEU A 37 2.25 6.96 9.81
C LEU A 37 3.20 5.98 9.11
N ILE A 38 3.99 5.22 9.87
CA ILE A 38 4.98 4.29 9.32
C ILE A 38 4.28 3.14 8.55
N PRO A 39 3.41 2.32 9.16
CA PRO A 39 2.74 1.24 8.44
C PRO A 39 1.82 1.76 7.32
N ILE A 40 1.21 2.94 7.47
CA ILE A 40 0.41 3.57 6.40
C ILE A 40 1.29 3.91 5.19
N ALA A 41 2.45 4.54 5.42
CA ALA A 41 3.38 4.87 4.35
C ALA A 41 3.89 3.61 3.64
N LEU A 42 4.21 2.55 4.39
CA LEU A 42 4.62 1.27 3.81
C LEU A 42 3.49 0.64 2.97
N ALA A 43 2.26 0.62 3.48
CA ALA A 43 1.10 0.11 2.74
C ALA A 43 0.90 0.87 1.41
N ALA A 44 1.00 2.21 1.44
CA ALA A 44 0.89 3.04 0.25
C ALA A 44 2.02 2.74 -0.76
N LEU A 45 3.25 2.59 -0.29
CA LEU A 45 4.40 2.26 -1.15
C LEU A 45 4.25 0.88 -1.80
N ILE A 46 3.73 -0.11 -1.07
CA ILE A 46 3.47 -1.45 -1.60
C ILE A 46 2.42 -1.40 -2.71
N LEU A 47 1.29 -0.71 -2.48
CA LEU A 47 0.24 -0.56 -3.50
C LEU A 47 0.75 0.17 -4.75
N LEU A 48 1.50 1.26 -4.56
CA LEU A 48 2.08 2.02 -5.66
C LEU A 48 3.11 1.19 -6.43
N GLY A 49 3.96 0.44 -5.72
CA GLY A 49 4.98 -0.42 -6.30
C GLY A 49 4.38 -1.57 -7.11
N ASP A 50 3.38 -2.25 -6.55
CA ASP A 50 2.66 -3.34 -7.20
C ASP A 50 1.93 -2.85 -8.47
N SER A 51 1.19 -1.75 -8.35
CA SER A 51 0.52 -1.15 -9.49
C SER A 51 1.50 -0.67 -10.57
N TRP A 52 2.64 -0.08 -10.17
CA TRP A 52 3.69 0.32 -11.11
C TRP A 52 4.33 -0.89 -11.80
N ALA A 53 4.57 -1.98 -11.08
CA ALA A 53 5.13 -3.21 -11.63
C ALA A 53 4.16 -3.88 -12.63
N ASN A 54 2.85 -3.81 -12.37
CA ASN A 54 1.83 -4.41 -13.22
C ASN A 54 1.38 -3.50 -14.40
N ARG A 55 2.13 -2.42 -14.69
CA ARG A 55 1.86 -1.56 -15.85
C ARG A 55 2.08 -2.35 -17.15
N ARG A 56 1.11 -2.31 -18.06
CA ARG A 56 1.25 -2.94 -19.38
C ARG A 56 2.07 -2.03 -20.30
N PRO A 57 3.09 -2.53 -21.02
CA PRO A 57 3.73 -1.76 -22.07
C PRO A 57 2.69 -1.48 -23.17
N SER A 58 2.43 -0.20 -23.43
CA SER A 58 1.54 0.28 -24.50
C SER A 58 2.21 0.18 -25.86
#